data_AF-A0A5B7BRC6-F1
#
_entry.id   AF-A0A5B7BRC6-F1
#
_cell.length_a   1.000
_cell.length_b   1.000
_cell.length_c   1.000
_cell.angle_alpha   90.00
_cell.angle_beta   90.00
_cell.angle_gamma   90.00
#
_symmetry.space_group_name_H-M   'P 1'
#
loop_
_entity.id
_entity.type
_entity.pdbx_description
1 polymer ?
#
loop_
_entity_poly.entity_id
_entity_poly.type
_entity_poly.pdbx_seq_one_letter_code
_entity_poly.pdbx_strand_id
1 'polypeptide(L)'
;YKEGKKPIFHQPHLKGIYSSEGWFMKLMEENRQFVTRDPEKAHLFYLPYSAHQLKMALNVHNSHNIKPLSIFLRNYLNMLAAKYPFWNRTHGSDHFLAACHDWGPYTLAEHKELRKNTIKALCNADLSEGIFVAGKDVSLPETTIRNPGRPLRYLGGKRVSQRPILAFFAGRMHGKVRPALLRYWRDKDKDM
;
A
#
# COMPACT_ATOMS: atom_id res chain seq x y z
N TYR A 1 -4.27 -15.72 -2.17
CA TYR A 1 -3.28 -16.66 -2.72
C TYR A 1 -2.33 -17.13 -1.63
N LYS A 2 -1.66 -18.27 -1.81
CA LYS A 2 -0.63 -18.79 -0.86
C LYS A 2 0.78 -18.79 -1.46
N GLU A 3 0.86 -18.49 -2.75
CA GLU A 3 2.08 -18.52 -3.54
C GLU A 3 2.94 -17.30 -3.27
N GLY A 4 4.24 -17.48 -3.47
CA GLY A 4 5.25 -16.46 -3.28
C GLY A 4 6.24 -16.88 -2.21
N LYS A 5 7.45 -16.32 -2.28
CA LYS A 5 8.52 -16.57 -1.30
C LYS A 5 8.66 -15.40 -0.34
N LYS A 6 8.88 -15.74 0.92
CA LYS A 6 9.38 -14.80 1.93
C LYS A 6 10.74 -14.23 1.48
N PRO A 7 11.07 -12.97 1.81
CA PRO A 7 10.30 -12.06 2.66
C PRO A 7 9.27 -11.21 1.89
N ILE A 8 9.16 -11.36 0.57
CA ILE A 8 8.31 -10.51 -0.27
C ILE A 8 6.82 -10.77 -0.04
N PHE A 9 6.46 -12.05 0.06
CA PHE A 9 5.08 -12.49 0.26
C PHE A 9 4.89 -13.11 1.64
N HIS A 10 3.69 -12.96 2.20
CA HIS A 10 3.29 -13.64 3.44
C HIS A 10 4.23 -13.38 4.63
N GLN A 11 4.91 -12.24 4.65
CA GLN A 11 5.78 -11.82 5.73
C GLN A 11 5.63 -10.31 5.97
N PRO A 12 4.82 -9.91 6.96
CA PRO A 12 4.53 -8.50 7.19
C PRO A 12 5.74 -7.75 7.76
N HIS A 13 6.01 -6.55 7.25
CA HIS A 13 6.95 -5.60 7.85
C HIS A 13 6.20 -4.60 8.74
N LEU A 14 6.31 -4.74 10.06
CA LEU A 14 5.43 -4.06 11.02
C LEU A 14 5.99 -2.76 11.62
N LYS A 15 7.20 -2.34 11.22
CA LYS A 15 7.92 -1.20 11.80
C LYS A 15 8.21 -0.15 10.71
N GLY A 16 8.37 1.10 11.11
CA GLY A 16 8.75 2.19 10.22
C GLY A 16 7.58 2.85 9.51
N ILE A 17 7.90 3.72 8.55
CA ILE A 17 6.93 4.57 7.84
C ILE A 17 6.00 3.76 6.92
N TYR A 18 6.55 2.75 6.23
CA TYR A 18 5.76 1.90 5.33
C TYR A 18 5.01 0.76 6.01
N SER A 19 4.93 0.78 7.35
CA SER A 19 4.39 -0.35 8.12
C SER A 19 2.91 -0.64 7.85
N SER A 20 2.15 0.32 7.30
CA SER A 20 0.73 0.16 6.99
C SER A 20 0.46 -1.06 6.09
N GLU A 21 1.30 -1.34 5.09
CA GLU A 21 1.12 -2.52 4.22
C GLU A 21 1.35 -3.84 4.98
N GLY A 22 2.34 -3.86 5.89
CA GLY A 22 2.63 -5.03 6.72
C GLY A 22 1.53 -5.27 7.75
N TRP A 23 1.02 -4.22 8.39
CA TRP A 23 -0.11 -4.36 9.31
C TRP A 23 -1.38 -4.83 8.60
N PHE A 24 -1.67 -4.30 7.41
CA PHE A 24 -2.78 -4.78 6.60
C PHE A 24 -2.64 -6.28 6.28
N MET A 25 -1.46 -6.71 5.81
CA MET A 25 -1.18 -8.11 5.51
C MET A 25 -1.39 -9.00 6.75
N LYS A 26 -0.79 -8.63 7.88
CA LYS A 26 -0.92 -9.38 9.14
C LYS A 26 -2.39 -9.53 9.55
N LEU A 27 -3.12 -8.41 9.57
CA LEU A 27 -4.52 -8.40 9.99
C LEU A 27 -5.39 -9.25 9.09
N MET A 28 -5.15 -9.23 7.78
CA MET A 28 -5.85 -10.10 6.83
C MET A 28 -5.53 -11.58 7.04
N GLU A 29 -4.24 -11.94 7.21
CA GLU A 29 -3.85 -13.35 7.39
C GLU A 29 -4.37 -13.96 8.70
N GLU A 30 -4.49 -13.17 9.76
CA GLU A 30 -5.02 -13.59 11.06
C GLU A 30 -6.56 -13.50 11.13
N ASN A 31 -7.21 -12.84 10.18
CA ASN A 31 -8.64 -12.59 10.23
C ASN A 31 -9.47 -13.86 10.02
N ARG A 32 -10.48 -14.08 10.87
CA ARG A 32 -11.42 -15.21 10.74
C ARG A 32 -12.81 -14.81 10.27
N GLN A 33 -13.11 -13.51 10.20
CA GLN A 33 -14.43 -12.98 9.87
C GLN A 33 -14.55 -12.58 8.40
N PHE A 34 -13.50 -11.98 7.83
CA PHE A 34 -13.48 -11.42 6.49
C PHE A 34 -12.70 -12.26 5.47
N VAL A 35 -12.03 -13.32 5.93
CA VAL A 35 -11.23 -14.20 5.06
C VAL A 35 -11.87 -15.58 4.97
N THR A 36 -12.04 -16.04 3.74
CA THR A 36 -12.52 -17.38 3.41
C THR A 36 -11.44 -18.18 2.69
N ARG A 37 -11.49 -19.51 2.86
CA ARG A 37 -10.69 -20.46 2.06
C ARG A 37 -11.45 -20.98 0.84
N ASP A 38 -12.75 -20.75 0.81
CA ASP A 38 -13.63 -21.09 -0.31
C ASP A 38 -13.67 -19.91 -1.29
N PRO A 39 -13.08 -20.04 -2.48
CA PRO A 39 -13.00 -18.96 -3.45
C PRO A 39 -14.37 -18.57 -4.04
N GLU A 40 -15.37 -19.45 -4.00
CA GLU A 40 -16.73 -19.13 -4.49
C GLU A 40 -17.49 -18.20 -3.53
N LYS A 41 -17.04 -18.13 -2.27
CA LYS A 41 -17.56 -17.18 -1.26
C LYS A 41 -16.76 -15.88 -1.19
N ALA A 42 -15.65 -15.79 -1.93
CA ALA A 42 -14.80 -14.61 -1.89
C ALA A 42 -15.36 -13.51 -2.78
N HIS A 43 -15.61 -12.34 -2.19
CA HIS A 43 -15.96 -11.14 -2.97
C HIS A 43 -14.74 -10.53 -3.67
N LEU A 44 -13.56 -10.66 -3.05
CA LEU A 44 -12.31 -10.08 -3.54
C LEU A 44 -11.13 -11.01 -3.23
N PHE A 45 -10.09 -10.94 -4.07
CA PHE A 45 -8.86 -11.73 -3.95
C PHE A 45 -7.67 -10.84 -3.58
N TYR A 46 -7.09 -11.09 -2.40
CA TYR A 46 -5.91 -10.37 -1.93
C TYR A 46 -4.61 -10.88 -2.55
N LEU A 47 -3.74 -9.95 -2.98
CA LEU A 47 -2.34 -10.17 -3.37
C LEU A 47 -1.40 -9.85 -2.19
N PRO A 48 -0.92 -10.86 -1.45
CA PRO A 48 -0.25 -10.68 -0.16
C PRO A 48 1.25 -10.42 -0.31
N TYR A 49 1.62 -9.35 -1.01
CA TYR A 49 3.01 -8.92 -1.18
C TYR A 49 3.30 -7.61 -0.42
N SER A 50 4.56 -7.39 -0.07
CA SER A 50 5.05 -6.13 0.49
C SER A 50 5.93 -5.43 -0.55
N ALA A 51 5.55 -4.21 -0.95
CA ALA A 51 6.34 -3.39 -1.85
C ALA A 51 7.68 -2.99 -1.20
N HIS A 52 7.69 -2.76 0.11
CA HIS A 52 8.92 -2.51 0.87
C HIS A 52 9.88 -3.72 0.81
N GLN A 53 9.38 -4.92 1.10
CA GLN A 53 10.20 -6.15 1.08
C GLN A 53 10.65 -6.50 -0.35
N LEU A 54 9.78 -6.30 -1.35
CA LEU A 54 10.14 -6.45 -2.76
C LEU A 54 11.31 -5.54 -3.13
N LYS A 55 11.24 -4.27 -2.72
CA LYS A 55 12.34 -3.32 -2.91
C LYS A 55 13.58 -3.82 -2.18
N MET A 56 13.51 -4.15 -0.89
CA MET A 56 14.69 -4.62 -0.14
C MET A 56 15.35 -5.86 -0.75
N ALA A 57 14.55 -6.82 -1.24
CA ALA A 57 15.04 -8.07 -1.78
C ALA A 57 15.69 -7.95 -3.17
N LEU A 58 15.20 -7.03 -4.02
CA LEU A 58 15.64 -6.92 -5.42
C LEU A 58 16.43 -5.65 -5.73
N ASN A 59 16.65 -4.77 -4.75
CA ASN A 59 17.31 -3.50 -4.98
C ASN A 59 18.80 -3.68 -5.29
N VAL A 60 19.19 -3.36 -6.51
CA VAL A 60 20.58 -3.11 -6.87
C VAL A 60 20.95 -1.71 -6.37
N HIS A 61 21.96 -1.62 -5.50
CA HIS A 61 22.45 -0.36 -4.95
C HIS A 61 22.67 0.67 -6.06
N ASN A 62 22.24 1.92 -5.84
CA ASN A 62 22.37 3.07 -6.75
C ASN A 62 21.72 2.96 -8.15
N SER A 63 20.98 1.90 -8.47
CA SER A 63 20.37 1.76 -9.81
C SER A 63 19.15 2.65 -10.05
N HIS A 64 18.44 3.08 -8.99
CA HIS A 64 17.11 3.71 -9.06
C HIS A 64 16.12 3.02 -10.01
N ASN A 65 16.38 1.77 -10.38
CA ASN A 65 15.68 1.08 -11.45
C ASN A 65 14.55 0.24 -10.87
N ILE A 66 13.31 0.67 -11.08
CA ILE A 66 12.11 -0.02 -10.58
C ILE A 66 11.70 -1.17 -11.52
N LYS A 67 12.19 -1.20 -12.76
CA LYS A 67 11.77 -2.17 -13.77
C LYS A 67 11.92 -3.64 -13.32
N PRO A 68 13.02 -4.08 -12.67
CA PRO A 68 13.14 -5.44 -12.18
C PRO A 68 12.05 -5.84 -11.17
N LEU A 69 11.65 -4.91 -10.30
CA LEU A 69 10.60 -5.14 -9.30
C LEU A 69 9.24 -5.34 -10.00
N SER A 70 8.99 -4.54 -11.03
CA SER A 70 7.76 -4.59 -11.82
C SER A 70 7.67 -5.88 -12.66
N ILE A 71 8.78 -6.29 -13.29
CA ILE A 71 8.89 -7.57 -13.99
C ILE A 71 8.67 -8.75 -13.04
N PHE A 72 9.25 -8.69 -11.83
CA PHE A 72 9.08 -9.74 -10.83
C PHE A 72 7.61 -9.92 -10.46
N LEU A 73 6.90 -8.81 -10.17
CA LEU A 73 5.49 -8.87 -9.80
C LEU A 73 4.59 -9.30 -10.98
N ARG A 74 4.90 -8.86 -12.20
CA ARG A 74 4.26 -9.36 -13.44
C ARG A 74 4.38 -10.87 -13.55
N ASN A 75 5.59 -11.42 -13.39
CA ASN A 75 5.82 -12.86 -13.51
C ASN A 75 5.08 -13.65 -12.43
N TYR A 76 5.04 -13.12 -11.20
CA TYR A 76 4.23 -13.70 -10.11
C TYR A 76 2.74 -13.77 -10.47
N LEU A 77 2.18 -12.70 -11.03
CA LEU A 77 0.77 -12.70 -11.45
C LEU A 77 0.49 -13.60 -12.64
N ASN A 78 1.37 -13.63 -13.65
CA ASN A 78 1.22 -14.54 -14.77
C ASN A 78 1.19 -16.00 -14.29
N MET A 79 2.03 -16.34 -13.32
CA MET A 79 2.01 -17.66 -12.68
C MET A 79 0.69 -17.90 -11.94
N LEU A 80 0.18 -16.93 -11.18
CA LEU A 80 -1.13 -17.06 -10.52
C LEU A 80 -2.28 -17.23 -11.51
N ALA A 81 -2.28 -16.46 -12.60
CA ALA A 81 -3.29 -16.51 -13.65
C ALA A 81 -3.26 -17.83 -14.44
N ALA A 82 -2.08 -18.44 -14.59
CA ALA A 82 -1.95 -19.78 -15.16
C ALA A 82 -2.41 -20.88 -14.20
N LYS A 83 -2.22 -20.68 -12.88
CA LYS A 83 -2.55 -21.68 -11.85
C LYS A 83 -4.02 -21.66 -11.43
N TYR A 84 -4.66 -20.49 -11.43
CA TYR A 84 -6.00 -20.30 -10.91
C TYR A 84 -6.91 -19.61 -11.93
N PRO A 85 -8.18 -20.04 -12.07
CA PRO A 85 -9.10 -19.43 -13.02
C PRO A 85 -9.53 -18.01 -12.63
N PHE A 86 -9.40 -17.66 -11.34
CA PHE A 86 -9.99 -16.43 -10.77
C PHE A 86 -9.43 -15.14 -11.36
N TRP A 87 -8.13 -15.09 -11.70
CA TRP A 87 -7.55 -13.91 -12.34
C TRP A 87 -8.19 -13.65 -13.71
N ASN A 88 -8.27 -14.69 -14.54
CA ASN A 88 -8.77 -14.60 -15.91
C ASN A 88 -10.28 -14.37 -15.98
N ARG A 89 -11.03 -14.71 -14.91
CA ARG A 89 -12.49 -14.46 -14.84
C ARG A 89 -12.84 -12.98 -14.95
N THR A 90 -12.06 -12.11 -14.31
CA THR A 90 -12.35 -10.66 -14.18
C THR A 90 -11.22 -9.79 -14.73
N HIS A 91 -10.17 -10.42 -15.27
CA HIS A 91 -8.93 -9.75 -15.63
C HIS A 91 -8.37 -8.89 -14.50
N GLY A 92 -8.42 -9.41 -13.27
CA GLY A 92 -7.87 -8.75 -12.08
C GLY A 92 -8.76 -7.68 -11.45
N SER A 93 -10.02 -7.50 -11.89
CA SER A 93 -10.92 -6.44 -11.38
C SER A 93 -11.47 -6.72 -9.98
N ASP A 94 -11.54 -7.99 -9.58
CA ASP A 94 -11.91 -8.42 -8.21
C ASP A 94 -10.68 -8.73 -7.35
N HIS A 95 -9.49 -8.33 -7.81
CA HIS A 95 -8.24 -8.44 -7.06
C HIS A 95 -7.89 -7.13 -6.39
N PHE A 96 -7.18 -7.23 -5.28
CA PHE A 96 -6.67 -6.05 -4.61
C PHE A 96 -5.30 -6.26 -3.96
N LEU A 97 -4.60 -5.14 -3.76
CA LEU A 97 -3.30 -5.09 -3.09
C LEU A 97 -3.24 -3.90 -2.14
N ALA A 98 -2.35 -4.00 -1.15
CA ALA A 98 -1.97 -2.88 -0.29
C ALA A 98 -0.47 -2.62 -0.44
N ALA A 99 -0.09 -1.39 -0.79
CA ALA A 99 1.30 -1.00 -0.92
C ALA A 99 1.49 0.43 -0.39
N CYS A 100 2.28 0.57 0.66
CA CYS A 100 2.56 1.86 1.28
C CYS A 100 3.88 2.46 0.80
N HIS A 101 4.85 1.61 0.47
CA HIS A 101 6.15 2.07 -0.03
C HIS A 101 6.00 3.00 -1.24
N ASP A 102 6.86 4.03 -1.34
CA ASP A 102 6.79 5.04 -2.41
C ASP A 102 6.79 4.44 -3.83
N TRP A 103 7.52 3.34 -3.98
CA TRP A 103 7.64 2.61 -5.25
C TRP A 103 6.47 1.67 -5.55
N GLY A 104 5.59 1.43 -4.59
CA GLY A 104 4.45 0.51 -4.68
C GLY A 104 3.64 0.67 -5.96
N PRO A 105 3.14 1.88 -6.29
CA PRO A 105 2.40 2.12 -7.53
C PRO A 105 3.19 1.73 -8.78
N TYR A 106 4.49 2.01 -8.80
CA TYR A 106 5.37 1.79 -9.95
C TYR A 106 5.78 0.32 -10.13
N THR A 107 5.70 -0.50 -9.09
CA THR A 107 5.86 -1.96 -9.20
C THR A 107 4.77 -2.62 -10.05
N LEU A 108 3.74 -1.89 -10.45
CA LEU A 108 2.63 -2.41 -11.25
C LEU A 108 2.81 -2.16 -12.76
N ALA A 109 3.82 -1.38 -13.16
CA ALA A 109 3.94 -0.82 -14.50
C ALA A 109 4.01 -1.84 -15.65
N GLU A 110 4.59 -3.02 -15.39
CA GLU A 110 4.86 -4.05 -16.41
C GLU A 110 3.70 -5.05 -16.57
N HIS A 111 2.56 -4.83 -15.91
CA HIS A 111 1.37 -5.67 -16.06
C HIS A 111 0.10 -4.80 -16.23
N LYS A 112 -0.46 -4.76 -17.44
CA LYS A 112 -1.55 -3.87 -17.83
C LYS A 112 -2.80 -4.03 -16.95
N GLU A 113 -3.26 -5.26 -16.74
CA GLU A 113 -4.46 -5.56 -15.94
C GLU A 113 -4.25 -5.22 -14.46
N LEU A 114 -3.15 -5.64 -13.86
CA LEU A 114 -2.76 -5.23 -12.51
C LEU A 114 -2.76 -3.70 -12.33
N ARG A 115 -2.20 -2.97 -13.29
CA ARG A 115 -2.16 -1.51 -13.24
C ARG A 115 -3.56 -0.89 -13.40
N LYS A 116 -4.38 -1.38 -14.32
CA LYS A 116 -5.66 -0.72 -14.66
C LYS A 116 -6.86 -1.24 -13.87
N ASN A 117 -6.97 -2.54 -13.70
CA ASN A 117 -8.18 -3.20 -13.22
C ASN A 117 -8.17 -3.42 -11.71
N THR A 118 -7.06 -3.95 -11.18
CA THR A 118 -6.93 -4.28 -9.74
C THR A 118 -7.15 -3.07 -8.84
N ILE A 119 -7.81 -3.31 -7.70
CA ILE A 119 -8.05 -2.31 -6.66
C ILE A 119 -6.76 -2.11 -5.86
N LYS A 120 -6.35 -0.86 -5.67
CA LYS A 120 -5.09 -0.53 -5.00
C LYS A 120 -5.37 0.26 -3.72
N ALA A 121 -4.91 -0.25 -2.58
CA ALA A 121 -4.78 0.53 -1.37
C ALA A 121 -3.35 1.11 -1.31
N LEU A 122 -3.19 2.42 -1.55
CA LEU A 122 -1.89 3.07 -1.71
C LEU A 122 -1.69 4.22 -0.73
N CYS A 123 -0.50 4.32 -0.14
CA CYS A 123 -0.12 5.50 0.64
C CYS A 123 0.10 6.72 -0.26
N ASN A 124 0.78 6.53 -1.40
CA ASN A 124 0.89 7.55 -2.44
C ASN A 124 -0.31 7.44 -3.40
N ALA A 125 -1.44 8.02 -2.99
CA ALA A 125 -2.66 8.12 -3.77
C ALA A 125 -2.65 9.34 -4.72
N ASP A 126 -1.62 9.43 -5.57
CA ASP A 126 -1.45 10.53 -6.52
C ASP A 126 -2.21 10.28 -7.83
N LEU A 127 -3.16 11.16 -8.14
CA LEU A 127 -3.95 11.12 -9.38
C LEU A 127 -3.14 11.52 -10.61
N SER A 128 -2.11 12.36 -10.45
CA SER A 128 -1.35 12.93 -11.56
C SER A 128 -0.45 11.91 -12.27
N GLU A 129 -0.11 10.81 -11.61
CA GLU A 129 0.73 9.73 -12.14
C GLU A 129 -0.08 8.71 -12.97
N GLY A 130 -1.42 8.78 -12.94
CA GLY A 130 -2.29 7.88 -13.70
C GLY A 130 -2.19 6.39 -13.28
N ILE A 131 -1.79 6.13 -12.04
CA ILE A 131 -1.78 4.77 -11.44
C ILE A 131 -2.92 4.61 -10.44
N PHE A 132 -3.17 5.65 -9.62
CA PHE A 132 -4.30 5.70 -8.70
C PHE A 132 -5.55 6.22 -9.41
N VAL A 133 -6.67 5.52 -9.26
CA VAL A 133 -7.95 5.86 -9.87
C VAL A 133 -8.98 6.17 -8.78
N ALA A 134 -9.41 7.43 -8.69
CA ALA A 134 -10.45 7.85 -7.77
C ALA A 134 -11.76 7.07 -7.98
N GLY A 135 -12.43 6.70 -6.90
CA GLY A 135 -13.68 5.92 -6.92
C GLY A 135 -13.48 4.41 -7.07
N LYS A 136 -12.27 3.95 -7.41
CA LYS A 136 -11.91 2.52 -7.45
C LYS A 136 -10.84 2.17 -6.42
N ASP A 137 -9.76 2.96 -6.38
CA ASP A 137 -8.62 2.75 -5.49
C ASP A 137 -8.83 3.48 -4.14
N VAL A 138 -8.10 3.06 -3.12
CA VAL A 138 -8.27 3.52 -1.73
C VAL A 138 -6.99 4.19 -1.25
N SER A 139 -7.11 5.39 -0.68
CA SER A 139 -6.00 6.02 0.05
C SER A 139 -5.75 5.26 1.34
N LEU A 140 -4.53 4.75 1.51
CA LEU A 140 -4.07 4.08 2.71
C LEU A 140 -3.24 5.07 3.56
N PRO A 141 -3.64 5.42 4.78
CA PRO A 141 -2.84 6.33 5.60
C PRO A 141 -1.47 5.75 5.93
N GLU A 142 -0.40 6.51 5.65
CA GLU A 142 0.94 6.17 6.14
C GLU A 142 0.99 6.38 7.66
N THR A 143 1.28 5.31 8.40
CA THR A 143 1.42 5.36 9.86
C THR A 143 2.80 4.87 10.26
N THR A 144 3.56 5.73 10.95
CA THR A 144 4.87 5.35 11.47
C THR A 144 4.74 4.52 12.74
N ILE A 145 5.01 3.22 12.64
CA ILE A 145 5.02 2.32 13.81
C ILE A 145 6.46 2.15 14.32
N ARG A 146 6.74 2.68 15.52
CA ARG A 146 8.07 2.58 16.14
C ARG A 146 8.30 1.27 16.89
N ASN A 147 7.24 0.75 17.52
CA ASN A 147 7.27 -0.49 18.30
C ASN A 147 6.06 -1.35 17.94
N PRO A 148 6.24 -2.44 17.17
CA PRO A 148 5.15 -3.34 16.79
C PRO A 148 4.42 -4.00 17.96
N GLY A 149 5.08 -4.20 19.10
CA GLY A 149 4.47 -4.77 20.31
C GLY A 149 3.61 -3.77 21.10
N ARG A 150 3.75 -2.47 20.83
CA ARG A 150 2.93 -1.40 21.41
C ARG A 150 2.66 -0.34 20.33
N PRO A 151 1.89 -0.66 19.28
CA PRO A 151 1.75 0.20 18.10
C PRO A 151 1.16 1.57 18.43
N LEU A 152 0.29 1.63 19.45
CA LEU A 152 -0.37 2.87 19.89
C LEU A 152 0.45 3.72 20.87
N ARG A 153 1.63 3.25 21.33
CA ARG A 153 2.41 3.92 22.39
C ARG A 153 2.76 5.38 22.09
N TYR A 154 2.93 5.71 20.81
CA TYR A 154 3.37 7.03 20.37
C TYR A 154 2.25 7.88 19.75
N LEU A 155 0.99 7.43 19.83
CA LEU A 155 -0.13 8.16 19.21
C LEU A 155 -0.48 9.49 19.90
N GLY A 156 0.03 9.72 21.12
CA GLY A 156 0.01 11.01 21.83
C GLY A 156 -1.36 11.70 21.94
N GLY A 157 -1.41 12.84 22.65
CA GLY A 157 -2.56 13.76 22.63
C GLY A 157 -3.89 13.19 23.16
N LYS A 158 -4.98 13.86 22.79
CA LYS A 158 -6.35 13.50 23.17
C LYS A 158 -6.83 12.24 22.43
N ARG A 159 -7.82 11.53 22.97
CA ARG A 159 -8.50 10.43 22.25
C ARG A 159 -9.11 10.95 20.94
N VAL A 160 -9.27 10.09 19.93
CA VAL A 160 -9.82 10.48 18.60
C VAL A 160 -11.13 11.27 18.74
N SER A 161 -12.03 10.85 19.63
CA SER A 161 -13.31 11.54 19.91
C SER A 161 -13.19 12.93 20.53
N GLN A 162 -11.99 13.31 20.99
CA GLN A 162 -11.71 14.57 21.69
C GLN A 162 -10.72 15.44 20.91
N ARG A 163 -10.39 15.08 19.66
CA ARG A 163 -9.53 15.88 18.78
C ARG A 163 -10.42 16.83 17.96
N PRO A 164 -10.45 18.14 18.28
CA PRO A 164 -11.29 19.11 17.56
C PRO A 164 -10.71 19.54 16.21
N ILE A 165 -9.43 19.25 15.97
CA ILE A 165 -8.71 19.63 14.74
C ILE A 165 -8.52 18.36 13.88
N LEU A 166 -9.04 18.41 12.66
CA LEU A 166 -9.04 17.28 11.72
C LEU A 166 -7.67 17.08 11.04
N ALA A 167 -6.85 18.11 10.93
CA ALA A 167 -5.57 18.03 10.21
C ALA A 167 -4.44 18.78 10.92
N PHE A 168 -3.33 18.08 11.15
CA PHE A 168 -2.01 18.64 11.45
C PHE A 168 -1.08 18.17 10.34
N PHE A 169 -0.48 19.08 9.57
CA PHE A 169 0.51 18.72 8.55
C PHE A 169 1.92 19.02 9.05
N ALA A 170 2.75 17.99 9.15
CA ALA A 170 4.16 18.09 9.54
C ALA A 170 5.01 17.21 8.63
N GLY A 171 6.33 17.44 8.63
CA GLY A 171 7.27 16.77 7.72
C GLY A 171 8.26 17.73 7.07
N ARG A 172 8.88 17.30 5.98
CA ARG A 172 9.87 18.07 5.21
C ARG A 172 9.24 18.68 3.95
N MET A 173 9.98 19.54 3.25
CA MET A 173 9.60 20.12 1.96
C MET A 173 9.72 19.08 0.83
N HIS A 174 8.87 18.06 0.88
CA HIS A 174 8.81 16.97 -0.08
C HIS A 174 7.42 16.95 -0.72
N GLY A 175 7.34 17.13 -2.03
CA GLY A 175 6.10 17.20 -2.79
C GLY A 175 5.54 18.61 -3.00
N LYS A 176 4.53 18.71 -3.87
CA LYS A 176 3.96 19.98 -4.37
C LYS A 176 2.96 20.63 -3.41
N VAL A 177 2.33 19.84 -2.54
CA VAL A 177 1.24 20.30 -1.66
C VAL A 177 1.75 21.22 -0.55
N ARG A 178 2.82 20.83 0.16
CA ARG A 178 3.33 21.58 1.30
C ARG A 178 3.74 23.03 0.97
N PRO A 179 4.49 23.31 -0.11
CA PRO A 179 4.76 24.68 -0.53
C PRO A 179 3.48 25.51 -0.73
N ALA A 180 2.45 24.93 -1.35
CA ALA A 180 1.18 25.61 -1.55
C ALA A 180 0.51 25.92 -0.21
N LEU A 181 0.39 24.94 0.70
CA LEU A 181 -0.20 25.13 2.03
C LEU A 181 0.54 26.20 2.84
N LEU A 182 1.87 26.20 2.83
CA LEU A 182 2.65 27.24 3.51
C LEU A 182 2.41 28.63 2.89
N ARG A 183 2.32 28.76 1.57
CA ARG A 183 2.00 30.06 0.96
C ARG A 183 0.62 30.58 1.39
N TYR A 184 -0.34 29.69 1.62
CA TYR A 184 -1.69 30.04 2.03
C TYR A 184 -1.82 30.34 3.52
N TRP A 185 -1.15 29.60 4.39
CA TRP A 185 -1.39 29.65 5.85
C TRP A 185 -0.21 30.14 6.69
N ARG A 186 1.03 30.06 6.18
CA ARG A 186 2.21 30.50 6.94
C ARG A 186 2.06 31.98 7.28
N ASP A 187 2.26 32.30 8.56
CA ASP A 187 2.19 33.66 9.10
C ASP A 187 0.81 34.34 8.92
N LYS A 188 -0.24 33.56 8.63
CA LYS A 188 -1.62 34.04 8.36
C LYS A 188 -2.67 33.45 9.29
N ASP A 189 -2.35 32.35 9.98
CA ASP A 189 -3.19 31.74 11.01
C ASP A 189 -2.40 31.72 12.33
N LYS A 190 -3.07 32.00 13.46
CA LYS A 190 -2.44 32.02 14.80
C LYS A 190 -2.09 30.61 15.28
N ASP A 191 -2.75 29.59 14.73
CA ASP A 191 -2.59 28.18 15.13
C ASP A 191 -1.57 27.43 14.23
N MET A 192 -0.88 28.13 13.32
CA MET A 192 0.20 27.64 12.45
C MET A 192 1.56 28.17 12.88
#